data_AF-A0A5A8AQY2-F1
#
_entry.id   AF-A0A5A8AQY2-F1
#
_cell.length_a   1.000
_cell.length_b   1.000
_cell.length_c   1.000
_cell.angle_alpha   90.00
_cell.angle_beta   90.00
_cell.angle_gamma   90.00
#
_symmetry.space_group_name_H-M   'P 1'
#
loop_
_entity.id
_entity.type
_entity.pdbx_description
1 polymer ?
#
loop_
_entity_poly.entity_id
_entity_poly.type
_entity_poly.pdbx_seq_one_letter_code
_entity_poly.pdbx_strand_id
1 'polypeptide(L)' 'MKLTFNKIVTFPLVIFIRFYQWFISPLLPKNCRYEPTCSHYMVKALQVHGIFKGFWLGVKRISRCHPWGGSGYDPVPPKK' A
#
# COMPACT_ATOMS: atom_id res chain seq x y z
N MET A 1 -8.21 -13.30 18.26
CA MET A 1 -6.86 -12.94 18.77
C MET A 1 -5.80 -12.59 17.72
N LYS A 2 -5.76 -13.16 16.50
CA LYS A 2 -4.72 -12.83 15.48
C LYS A 2 -4.84 -11.44 14.82
N LEU A 3 -6.01 -10.79 14.88
CA LEU A 3 -6.26 -9.49 14.24
C LEU A 3 -5.61 -8.30 14.97
N THR A 4 -5.41 -8.40 16.28
CA THR A 4 -4.93 -7.28 17.12
C THR A 4 -3.41 -7.12 17.03
N PHE A 5 -2.68 -8.24 17.11
CA PHE A 5 -1.21 -8.23 17.02
C PHE A 5 -0.72 -7.70 15.66
N ASN A 6 -1.33 -8.16 14.56
CA ASN A 6 -0.98 -7.68 13.22
C ASN A 6 -1.21 -6.18 13.06
N LYS A 7 -2.28 -5.62 13.65
CA LYS A 7 -2.54 -4.18 13.60
C LYS A 7 -1.45 -3.38 14.33
N ILE A 8 -1.01 -3.84 15.49
CA ILE A 8 0.07 -3.21 16.27
C ILE A 8 1.38 -3.21 15.48
N VAL A 9 1.73 -4.33 14.84
CA VAL A 9 2.98 -4.41 14.05
C VAL A 9 2.90 -3.63 12.74
N THR A 10 1.71 -3.53 12.11
CA THR A 10 1.54 -2.68 10.92
C THR A 10 1.54 -1.18 11.21
N PHE A 11 1.25 -0.77 12.45
CA PHE A 11 1.10 0.63 12.84
C PHE A 11 2.34 1.50 12.53
N PRO A 12 3.58 1.13 12.92
CA PRO A 12 4.76 1.92 12.58
C PRO A 12 4.97 2.04 11.06
N LEU A 13 4.71 0.96 10.31
CA LEU A 13 4.83 0.97 8.85
C LEU A 13 3.82 1.92 8.19
N VAL A 14 2.56 1.87 8.64
CA VAL A 14 1.49 2.73 8.13
C VAL A 14 1.77 4.20 8.45
N ILE A 15 2.29 4.50 9.64
CA ILE A 15 2.70 5.86 10.02
C ILE A 15 3.82 6.35 9.10
N PHE A 16 4.83 5.53 8.84
CA PHE A 16 5.94 5.91 7.96
C PHE A 16 5.45 6.21 6.54
N ILE A 17 4.57 5.36 6.00
CA ILE A 17 3.95 5.58 4.69
C ILE A 17 3.10 6.85 4.67
N ARG A 18 2.34 7.13 5.74
CA ARG A 18 1.54 8.36 5.84
C ARG A 18 2.41 9.62 5.96
N PHE A 19 3.51 9.53 6.70
CA PHE A 19 4.48 10.61 6.79
C PHE A 19 5.08 10.89 5.40
N TYR A 20 5.49 9.84 4.68
CA TYR A 20 5.88 9.97 3.27
C TYR A 20 4.77 10.60 2.40
N GLN A 21 3.51 10.19 2.58
CA GLN A 21 2.39 10.78 1.83
C GLN A 21 2.19 12.28 2.11
N TRP A 22 2.43 12.74 3.33
CA TRP A 22 2.24 14.15 3.70
C TRP A 22 3.42 15.04 3.32
N PHE A 23 4.64 14.57 3.50
CA PHE A 23 5.85 15.38 3.28
C PHE A 23 6.40 15.24 1.86
N ILE A 24 6.39 14.03 1.31
CA ILE A 24 7.06 13.71 0.05
C ILE A 24 6.07 13.71 -1.12
N SER A 25 4.87 13.10 -0.96
CA SER A 25 3.90 13.02 -2.06
C SER A 25 3.43 14.35 -2.67
N PRO A 26 3.28 15.49 -1.95
CA PRO A 26 2.91 16.75 -2.60
C PRO A 26 4.04 17.34 -3.46
N LEU A 27 5.28 16.92 -3.23
CA LEU A 27 6.45 17.36 -3.99
C LEU A 27 6.74 16.47 -5.21
N LEU A 28 6.08 15.32 -5.34
CA LEU A 28 6.26 14.39 -6.45
C LEU A 28 5.07 14.43 -7.43
N PRO A 29 5.34 14.34 -8.74
CA PRO A 29 4.28 14.14 -9.72
C PRO A 29 3.54 12.82 -9.47
N LYS A 30 2.25 12.79 -9.84
CA LYS A 30 1.41 11.59 -9.76
C LYS A 30 1.87 10.53 -10.79
N ASN A 31 2.95 9.82 -10.46
CA ASN A 31 3.53 8.78 -11.31
C ASN A 31 2.87 7.40 -11.13
N CYS A 32 1.95 7.26 -10.17
CA CYS A 32 1.22 6.01 -9.99
C CYS A 32 0.28 5.78 -11.17
N ARG A 33 0.50 4.68 -11.89
CA ARG A 33 -0.33 4.24 -13.03
C ARG A 33 -1.60 3.50 -12.62
N TYR A 34 -1.72 3.13 -11.35
CA TYR A 34 -2.88 2.41 -10.82
C TYR A 34 -3.72 3.27 -9.88
N GLU A 35 -5.01 2.99 -9.85
CA GLU A 35 -5.97 3.55 -8.91
C GLU A 35 -6.53 2.46 -7.98
N PRO A 36 -6.54 2.65 -6.65
CA PRO A 36 -5.87 3.73 -5.92
C PRO A 36 -4.33 3.67 -6.04
N THR A 37 -3.65 4.77 -5.70
CA THR A 37 -2.19 4.90 -5.78
C THR A 37 -1.47 3.81 -4.97
N CYS A 38 -0.22 3.51 -5.31
CA CYS A 38 0.55 2.45 -4.66
C CYS A 38 0.69 2.63 -3.14
N SER A 39 0.84 3.87 -2.67
CA SER A 39 0.90 4.17 -1.23
C SER A 39 -0.45 3.95 -0.54
N HIS A 40 -1.57 4.37 -1.14
CA HIS A 40 -2.92 4.07 -0.63
C HIS A 40 -3.22 2.57 -0.64
N TYR A 41 -2.82 1.88 -1.71
CA TYR A 41 -2.97 0.43 -1.82
C TYR A 41 -2.16 -0.29 -0.73
N MET A 42 -0.91 0.12 -0.49
CA MET A 42 -0.07 -0.44 0.58
C MET A 42 -0.73 -0.29 1.95
N VAL A 43 -1.21 0.91 2.30
CA VAL A 43 -1.90 1.15 3.58
C VAL A 43 -3.14 0.28 3.71
N LYS A 44 -3.97 0.20 2.66
CA LYS A 44 -5.20 -0.61 2.68
C LYS A 44 -4.89 -2.11 2.72
N ALA A 45 -3.84 -2.56 2.05
CA ALA A 45 -3.38 -3.94 2.07
C ALA A 45 -2.89 -4.35 3.46
N LEU A 46 -2.12 -3.50 4.15
CA LEU A 46 -1.68 -3.71 5.53
C LEU A 46 -2.88 -3.78 6.49
N GLN A 47 -3.87 -2.91 6.33
CA GLN A 47 -5.08 -2.89 7.16
C GLN A 47 -5.96 -4.14 6.99
N VAL A 48 -6.10 -4.64 5.75
CA VAL A 48 -6.96 -5.79 5.43
C VAL A 48 -6.25 -7.12 5.71
N HIS A 49 -5.02 -7.28 5.22
CA HIS A 49 -4.31 -8.58 5.23
C HIS A 49 -3.28 -8.72 6.36
N GLY A 50 -2.94 -7.65 7.08
CA GLY A 50 -1.86 -7.64 8.09
C GLY A 50 -0.48 -7.37 7.48
N ILE A 51 0.58 -7.42 8.29
CA ILE A 51 1.90 -6.93 7.84
C ILE A 51 2.50 -7.76 6.71
N PHE A 52 2.62 -9.08 6.86
CA PHE A 52 3.30 -9.92 5.86
C PHE A 52 2.59 -9.90 4.51
N LYS A 53 1.29 -10.25 4.51
CA LYS A 53 0.50 -10.35 3.27
C LYS A 53 0.16 -8.98 2.70
N GLY A 54 -0.09 -7.97 3.54
CA GLY A 54 -0.31 -6.60 3.11
C GLY A 54 0.94 -5.97 2.48
N PHE A 55 2.10 -6.15 3.10
CA PHE A 55 3.38 -5.70 2.57
C PHE A 55 3.72 -6.37 1.24
N TRP A 56 3.57 -7.71 1.16
CA TRP A 56 3.78 -8.45 -0.09
C TRP A 56 2.92 -7.92 -1.24
N LEU A 57 1.61 -7.71 -0.99
CA LEU A 57 0.69 -7.18 -1.99
C LEU A 57 1.08 -5.76 -2.44
N GLY A 58 1.48 -4.89 -1.51
CA GLY A 58 1.89 -3.52 -1.82
C GLY A 58 3.20 -3.45 -2.59
N VAL A 59 4.23 -4.19 -2.17
CA VAL A 59 5.53 -4.27 -2.88
C VAL A 59 5.34 -4.85 -4.27
N LYS A 60 4.57 -5.93 -4.42
CA LYS A 60 4.23 -6.52 -5.73
C LYS A 60 3.51 -5.53 -6.64
N ARG A 61 2.78 -4.55 -6.10
CA ARG A 61 2.15 -3.52 -6.91
C ARG A 61 3.12 -2.43 -7.31
N ILE A 62 3.95 -1.97 -6.38
CA ILE A 62 5.02 -1.00 -6.66
C ILE A 62 5.94 -1.53 -7.77
N SER A 63 6.33 -2.81 -7.69
CA SER A 63 7.16 -3.45 -8.71
C SER A 63 6.49 -3.57 -10.08
N ARG A 64 5.16 -3.45 -10.17
CA ARG A 64 4.39 -3.43 -11.43
C ARG A 64 4.03 -2.01 -11.87
N CYS A 65 4.36 -0.99 -11.06
CA CYS A 65 4.00 0.41 -11.29
C CYS A 65 5.12 1.12 -12.07
N HIS A 66 5.36 0.66 -13.29
CA HIS A 66 6.31 1.23 -14.24
C HIS A 66 5.68 1.26 -15.65
N PRO A 67 6.24 1.99 -16.63
CA PRO A 67 5.63 2.14 -17.96
C PRO A 67 5.38 0.83 -18.72
N TRP A 68 6.27 -0.16 -18.53
CA TRP A 68 6.11 -1.53 -19.06
C TRP A 68 5.25 -2.45 -18.18
N GLY A 69 4.70 -1.92 -17.09
CA GLY A 69 3.78 -2.62 -16.23
C GLY A 69 2.33 -2.35 -16.63
N GLY A 70 1.40 -2.71 -15.75
CA GLY A 70 -0.01 -2.40 -15.94
C GLY A 70 -0.40 -0.97 -15.53
N SER A 71 -1.67 -0.65 -15.75
CA SER A 71 -2.32 0.59 -15.33
C SER A 71 -3.82 0.35 -15.11
N GLY A 72 -4.48 1.26 -14.41
CA GLY A 72 -5.93 1.23 -14.20
C GLY A 72 -6.38 0.89 -12.77
N TYR A 73 -7.65 0.54 -12.61
CA TYR A 73 -8.24 0.28 -11.30
C TYR A 73 -7.92 -1.13 -10.80
N ASP A 74 -7.25 -1.23 -9.65
CA ASP A 74 -6.89 -2.50 -9.02
C ASP A 74 -7.06 -2.34 -7.49
N PRO A 75 -8.23 -2.62 -6.89
CA PRO A 75 -8.43 -2.45 -5.46
C PRO A 75 -7.79 -3.61 -4.68
N VAL A 76 -7.48 -3.38 -3.40
CA VAL A 76 -7.00 -4.45 -2.51
C VAL A 76 -8.07 -5.55 -2.41
N PRO A 77 -7.74 -6.82 -2.68
CA PRO A 77 -8.72 -7.90 -2.60
C PRO A 77 -9.19 -8.11 -1.15
N PRO A 78 -10.45 -8.53 -0.92
CA PRO A 78 -10.94 -8.79 0.41
C PRO A 78 -10.17 -9.94 1.09
N LYS A 79 -10.09 -9.89 2.42
CA LYS A 79 -9.49 -10.97 3.20
C LYS A 79 -10.43 -12.18 3.18
N LYS A 80 -9.95 -13.31 2.66
CA LYS A 80 -10.60 -14.62 2.85
C LYS A 80 -10.33 -15.14 4.24
#